data_AF-A0A5N5I195-F1
#
_entry.id   AF-A0A5N5I195-F1
#
_cell.length_a   1.000
_cell.length_b   1.000
_cell.length_c   1.000
_cell.angle_alpha   90.00
_cell.angle_beta   90.00
_cell.angle_gamma   90.00
#
_symmetry.space_group_name_H-M   'P 1'
#
loop_
_entity.id
_entity.type
_entity.pdbx_description
1 polymer ?
#
loop_
_entity_poly.entity_id
_entity_poly.type
_entity_poly.pdbx_seq_one_letter_code
_entity_poly.pdbx_strand_id
1 'polypeptide(L)'
;MAAKDNTVMPIISKMYCSSSQAVLVVRRRPHVINGGGFVVTDCRQKVAFKVDGCGILGKKDEMILRDSDGDALLLFRRKGATVEALSIYRRWRGYSLDYEGSQDQMVFCLKEPNSCLARTRAIRISTKATKNKDWDFEIKGNFPDKDCCIVDSEGKTMAQIGVKKEMMASEDLYHVVVTPGTDQAFVIGVITILDYIYGESTRC
;
A
#
# COMPACT_ATOMS: atom_id res chain seq x y z
N MET A 1 25.06 -12.51 -22.80
CA MET A 1 24.63 -13.00 -21.46
C MET A 1 23.26 -12.42 -21.18
N ALA A 2 22.20 -13.22 -21.32
CA ALA A 2 20.85 -12.76 -20.98
C ALA A 2 20.77 -12.61 -19.45
N ALA A 3 20.44 -11.41 -18.99
CA ALA A 3 20.13 -11.19 -17.59
C ALA A 3 19.00 -12.15 -17.20
N LYS A 4 19.19 -12.93 -16.13
CA LYS A 4 18.11 -13.69 -15.51
C LYS A 4 17.07 -12.66 -15.09
N ASP A 5 15.97 -12.62 -15.83
CA ASP A 5 14.84 -11.76 -15.52
C ASP A 5 14.21 -12.35 -14.25
N ASN A 6 14.63 -11.84 -13.08
CA ASN A 6 13.94 -12.08 -11.81
C ASN A 6 12.62 -11.29 -11.87
N THR A 7 11.73 -11.68 -12.77
CA THR A 7 10.38 -11.15 -12.89
C THR A 7 9.63 -11.55 -11.64
N VAL A 8 9.59 -10.65 -10.67
CA VAL A 8 8.61 -10.70 -9.58
C VAL A 8 7.25 -10.78 -10.24
N MET A 9 6.49 -11.83 -9.95
CA MET A 9 5.15 -11.96 -10.52
C MET A 9 4.29 -10.77 -10.07
N PRO A 10 3.52 -10.15 -10.97
CA PRO A 10 2.62 -9.06 -10.61
C PRO A 10 1.60 -9.57 -9.59
N ILE A 11 1.36 -8.78 -8.56
CA ILE A 11 0.43 -9.15 -7.47
C ILE A 11 -0.99 -8.71 -7.82
N ILE A 12 -1.14 -7.56 -8.50
CA ILE A 12 -2.40 -6.99 -8.96
C ILE A 12 -2.52 -7.17 -10.47
N SER A 13 -1.61 -6.57 -11.23
CA SER A 13 -1.62 -6.68 -12.69
C SER A 13 -0.29 -6.26 -13.32
N LYS A 14 0.10 -6.97 -14.38
CA LYS A 14 1.32 -6.67 -15.15
C LYS A 14 1.30 -5.26 -15.76
N MET A 15 0.12 -4.67 -15.99
CA MET A 15 -0.01 -3.31 -16.52
C MET A 15 0.57 -2.25 -15.58
N TYR A 16 0.64 -2.54 -14.28
CA TYR A 16 1.22 -1.65 -13.26
C TYR A 16 2.71 -1.90 -13.02
N CYS A 17 3.33 -2.83 -13.76
CA CYS A 17 4.77 -3.09 -13.71
C CYS A 17 5.50 -2.29 -14.80
N SER A 18 6.49 -1.49 -14.40
CA SER A 18 7.38 -0.78 -15.34
C SER A 18 8.71 -1.53 -15.49
N SER A 19 9.29 -1.55 -16.69
CA SER A 19 10.65 -2.04 -16.92
C SER A 19 11.73 -1.08 -16.42
N SER A 20 11.34 0.16 -16.08
CA SER A 20 12.21 1.20 -15.54
C SER A 20 11.76 1.60 -14.14
N GLN A 21 12.65 2.23 -13.38
CA GLN A 21 12.33 2.73 -12.05
C GLN A 21 11.24 3.81 -12.16
N ALA A 22 10.16 3.66 -11.40
CA ALA A 22 9.09 4.65 -11.35
C ALA A 22 9.24 5.53 -10.11
N VAL A 23 8.97 6.83 -10.26
CA VAL A 23 8.90 7.79 -9.15
C VAL A 23 7.49 8.34 -9.11
N LEU A 24 6.79 8.05 -8.01
CA LEU A 24 5.45 8.52 -7.73
C LEU A 24 5.50 9.58 -6.63
N VAL A 25 4.60 10.54 -6.71
CA VAL A 25 4.43 11.62 -5.73
C VAL A 25 3.05 11.46 -5.09
N VAL A 26 3.03 11.23 -3.78
CA VAL A 26 1.80 11.15 -3.00
C VAL A 26 1.50 12.51 -2.42
N ARG A 27 0.31 13.03 -2.74
CA ARG A 27 -0.23 14.25 -2.15
C ARG A 27 -1.32 13.89 -1.15
N ARG A 28 -1.03 14.16 0.12
CA ARG A 28 -2.02 14.07 1.19
C ARG A 28 -3.13 15.09 0.92
N ARG A 29 -4.39 14.70 1.11
CA ARG A 29 -5.47 15.69 1.12
C ARG A 29 -5.41 16.44 2.45
N PRO A 30 -5.76 17.75 2.47
CA PRO A 30 -5.85 18.52 3.69
C PRO A 30 -6.73 17.80 4.72
N HIS A 31 -6.56 18.14 6.00
CA HIS A 31 -7.29 17.56 7.13
C HIS A 31 -8.79 17.89 7.09
N VAL A 32 -9.54 17.33 6.13
CA VAL A 32 -11.00 17.38 6.07
C VAL A 32 -11.55 16.23 6.88
N ILE A 33 -11.72 16.49 8.18
CA ILE A 33 -12.52 15.91 9.28
C ILE A 33 -12.78 14.38 9.34
N ASN A 34 -12.81 13.59 8.25
CA ASN A 34 -13.29 12.20 8.29
C ASN A 34 -12.48 11.15 7.49
N GLY A 35 -11.25 11.41 7.01
CA GLY A 35 -10.48 10.40 6.26
C GLY A 35 -10.78 10.40 4.75
N GLY A 36 -10.58 11.56 4.13
CA GLY A 36 -10.88 11.90 2.72
C GLY A 36 -9.94 11.31 1.64
N GLY A 37 -8.95 10.49 1.99
CA GLY A 37 -8.06 9.83 1.05
C GLY A 37 -6.88 10.68 0.54
N PHE A 38 -6.20 10.21 -0.51
CA PHE A 38 -5.04 10.90 -1.10
C PHE A 38 -4.93 10.65 -2.60
N VAL A 39 -4.08 11.43 -3.28
CA VAL A 39 -3.85 11.32 -4.73
C VAL A 39 -2.38 10.99 -4.98
N VAL A 40 -2.13 10.08 -5.92
CA VAL A 40 -0.79 9.69 -6.36
C VAL A 40 -0.61 10.16 -7.79
N THR A 41 0.50 10.84 -8.05
CA THR A 41 0.86 11.36 -9.37
C THR A 41 2.23 10.85 -9.81
N ASP A 42 2.49 10.87 -11.12
CA ASP A 42 3.84 10.70 -11.65
C ASP A 42 4.69 11.98 -11.49
N CYS A 43 5.95 11.94 -11.91
CA CYS A 43 6.83 13.11 -11.90
C CYS A 43 6.38 14.26 -12.83
N ARG A 44 5.41 14.01 -13.72
CA ARG A 44 4.80 14.99 -14.63
C ARG A 44 3.48 15.52 -14.09
N GLN A 45 3.17 15.24 -12.81
CA GLN A 45 1.94 15.62 -12.13
C GLN A 45 0.66 15.02 -12.74
N LYS A 46 0.78 13.95 -13.53
CA LYS A 46 -0.38 13.20 -14.01
C LYS A 46 -0.84 12.22 -12.93
N VAL A 47 -2.14 12.14 -12.70
CA VAL A 47 -2.71 11.21 -11.72
C VAL A 47 -2.44 9.78 -12.18
N ALA A 48 -1.79 9.00 -11.32
CA ALA A 48 -1.57 7.57 -11.50
C ALA A 48 -2.58 6.75 -10.70
N PHE A 49 -2.89 7.19 -9.48
CA PHE A 49 -3.87 6.53 -8.62
C PHE A 49 -4.61 7.52 -7.74
N LYS A 50 -5.81 7.13 -7.29
CA LYS A 50 -6.60 7.84 -6.27
C LYS A 50 -6.96 6.86 -5.16
N VAL A 51 -6.92 7.33 -3.93
CA VAL A 51 -7.34 6.54 -2.77
C VAL A 51 -8.53 7.23 -2.13
N ASP A 52 -9.60 6.48 -1.95
CA ASP A 52 -10.78 6.88 -1.19
C ASP A 52 -10.69 6.25 0.20
N GLY A 53 -10.64 7.11 1.23
CA GLY A 53 -10.62 6.68 2.62
C GLY A 53 -12.02 6.49 3.21
N CYS A 54 -12.10 6.14 4.49
CA CYS A 54 -13.37 5.79 5.12
C CYS A 54 -14.36 6.97 5.20
N GLY A 55 -13.88 8.21 5.17
CA GLY A 55 -14.74 9.40 5.15
C GLY A 55 -15.49 9.59 3.83
N ILE A 56 -14.89 9.14 2.73
CA ILE A 56 -15.54 9.13 1.41
C ILE A 56 -16.52 7.96 1.33
N LEU A 57 -16.11 6.80 1.83
CA LEU A 57 -16.91 5.57 1.73
C LEU A 57 -18.03 5.52 2.78
N GLY A 58 -18.00 6.37 3.81
CA GLY A 58 -18.93 6.32 4.93
C GLY A 58 -18.79 5.05 5.79
N LYS A 59 -17.69 4.30 5.63
CA LYS A 59 -17.50 3.00 6.26
C LYS A 59 -16.10 2.88 6.85
N LYS A 60 -16.06 2.83 8.19
CA LYS A 60 -14.82 2.69 8.95
C LYS A 60 -14.10 1.40 8.56
N ASP A 61 -12.77 1.47 8.61
CA ASP A 61 -11.86 0.36 8.31
C ASP A 61 -11.97 -0.17 6.86
N GLU A 62 -12.55 0.63 5.95
CA GLU A 62 -12.55 0.37 4.50
C GLU A 62 -11.91 1.52 3.72
N MET A 63 -11.21 1.16 2.65
CA MET A 63 -10.60 2.09 1.68
C MET A 63 -10.66 1.48 0.29
N ILE A 64 -10.66 2.31 -0.75
CA ILE A 64 -10.59 1.86 -2.15
C ILE A 64 -9.41 2.53 -2.85
N LEU A 65 -8.57 1.74 -3.52
CA LEU A 65 -7.58 2.23 -4.49
C LEU A 65 -8.20 2.19 -5.88
N ARG A 66 -8.09 3.31 -6.59
CA ARG A 66 -8.53 3.50 -7.97
C ARG A 66 -7.36 3.85 -8.88
N ASP A 67 -7.48 3.51 -10.16
CA ASP A 67 -6.53 3.92 -11.18
C ASP A 67 -6.71 5.41 -11.60
N SER A 68 -6.05 5.79 -12.70
CA SER A 68 -6.12 7.13 -13.28
C SER A 68 -7.49 7.48 -13.84
N ASP A 69 -8.21 6.49 -14.36
CA ASP A 69 -9.52 6.64 -14.99
C ASP A 69 -10.65 6.64 -13.95
N GLY A 70 -10.37 6.16 -12.74
CA GLY A 70 -11.28 6.15 -11.60
C GLY A 70 -11.87 4.77 -11.31
N ASP A 71 -11.46 3.75 -12.06
CA ASP A 71 -11.91 2.38 -11.86
C ASP A 71 -11.31 1.81 -10.59
N ALA A 72 -12.14 1.07 -9.85
CA ALA A 72 -11.75 0.53 -8.56
C ALA A 72 -10.86 -0.71 -8.75
N LEU A 73 -9.65 -0.66 -8.22
CA LEU A 73 -8.67 -1.75 -8.34
C LEU A 73 -8.69 -2.66 -7.12
N LEU A 74 -8.66 -2.04 -5.93
CA LEU A 74 -8.53 -2.75 -4.67
C LEU A 74 -9.47 -2.19 -3.62
N LEU A 75 -10.12 -3.10 -2.92
CA LEU A 75 -10.82 -2.83 -1.67
C LEU A 75 -9.97 -3.32 -0.50
N PHE A 76 -9.71 -2.45 0.46
CA PHE A 76 -9.02 -2.79 1.70
C PHE A 76 -10.02 -2.89 2.84
N ARG A 77 -9.89 -3.94 3.65
CA ARG A 77 -10.72 -4.13 4.85
C ARG A 77 -9.88 -4.59 6.02
N ARG A 78 -10.11 -4.00 7.19
CA ARG A 78 -9.61 -4.56 8.45
C ARG A 78 -10.45 -5.75 8.87
N LYS A 79 -9.81 -6.75 9.48
CA LYS A 79 -10.53 -7.84 10.13
C LYS A 79 -11.28 -7.30 11.35
N GLY A 80 -12.56 -7.62 11.47
CA GLY A 80 -13.47 -7.00 12.44
C GLY A 80 -12.98 -7.01 13.90
N ALA A 81 -13.32 -5.95 14.64
CA ALA A 81 -12.81 -5.62 15.97
C ALA A 81 -12.92 -6.76 17.00
N THR A 82 -14.02 -7.53 16.99
CA THR A 82 -14.25 -8.63 17.94
C THR A 82 -13.24 -9.77 17.78
N VAL A 83 -12.74 -10.00 16.56
CA VAL A 83 -11.76 -11.06 16.26
C VAL A 83 -10.33 -10.58 16.54
N GLU A 84 -10.09 -9.26 16.53
CA GLU A 84 -8.77 -8.67 16.79
C GLU A 84 -8.52 -8.35 18.26
N ALA A 85 -9.55 -8.15 19.08
CA ALA A 85 -9.39 -7.89 20.52
C ALA A 85 -8.62 -9.02 21.25
N LEU A 86 -8.70 -10.25 20.73
CA LEU A 86 -7.97 -11.42 21.22
C LEU A 86 -6.76 -11.78 20.35
N SER A 87 -6.46 -10.99 19.32
CA SER A 87 -5.35 -11.25 18.40
C SER A 87 -4.17 -10.34 18.69
N ILE A 88 -2.97 -10.92 18.73
CA ILE A 88 -1.70 -10.21 18.81
C ILE A 88 -1.32 -9.45 17.51
N TYR A 89 -2.11 -9.62 16.44
CA TYR A 89 -1.93 -8.93 15.17
C TYR A 89 -3.25 -8.38 14.64
N ARG A 90 -3.24 -7.11 14.21
CA ARG A 90 -4.27 -6.55 13.32
C ARG A 90 -4.02 -7.03 11.90
N ARG A 91 -5.09 -7.32 11.17
CA ARG A 91 -5.00 -7.84 9.80
C ARG A 91 -5.80 -6.97 8.84
N TRP A 92 -5.10 -6.49 7.82
CA TRP A 92 -5.67 -5.79 6.69
C TRP A 92 -5.62 -6.69 5.47
N ARG A 93 -6.73 -6.81 4.75
CA ARG A 93 -6.81 -7.60 3.52
C ARG A 93 -7.10 -6.68 2.35
N GLY A 94 -6.31 -6.83 1.29
CA GLY A 94 -6.58 -6.24 -0.02
C GLY A 94 -7.32 -7.26 -0.89
N TYR A 95 -8.42 -6.84 -1.48
CA TYR A 95 -9.24 -7.63 -2.39
C TYR A 95 -9.23 -7.00 -3.77
N SER A 96 -8.99 -7.78 -4.82
CA SER A 96 -9.25 -7.32 -6.18
C SER A 96 -10.75 -7.10 -6.35
N LEU A 97 -11.07 -6.07 -7.12
CA LEU A 97 -12.43 -5.80 -7.56
C LEU A 97 -12.53 -6.17 -9.04
N ASP A 98 -13.65 -6.77 -9.41
CA ASP A 98 -13.99 -6.92 -10.83
C ASP A 98 -14.53 -5.60 -11.40
N TYR A 99 -14.84 -5.60 -12.70
CA TYR A 99 -15.36 -4.42 -13.40
C TYR A 99 -16.73 -3.95 -12.86
N GLU A 100 -17.50 -4.84 -12.23
CA GLU A 100 -18.77 -4.49 -11.58
C GLU A 100 -18.55 -3.93 -10.16
N GLY A 101 -17.30 -3.83 -9.69
CA GLY A 101 -16.96 -3.40 -8.34
C GLY A 101 -17.25 -4.47 -7.27
N SER A 102 -17.49 -5.70 -7.70
CA SER A 102 -17.75 -6.86 -6.85
C SER A 102 -16.42 -7.46 -6.37
N GLN A 103 -16.44 -7.99 -5.14
CA GLN A 103 -15.22 -8.51 -4.51
C GLN A 103 -14.85 -9.87 -5.09
N ASP A 104 -13.83 -9.91 -5.93
CA ASP A 104 -13.37 -11.13 -6.61
C ASP A 104 -12.57 -12.03 -5.65
N GLN A 105 -11.37 -11.61 -5.25
CA GLN A 105 -10.49 -12.44 -4.43
C GLN A 105 -9.53 -11.63 -3.54
N MET A 106 -9.11 -12.21 -2.42
CA MET A 106 -8.05 -11.64 -1.59
C MET A 106 -6.70 -11.79 -2.32
N VAL A 107 -6.03 -10.68 -2.60
CA VAL A 107 -4.73 -10.65 -3.29
C VAL A 107 -3.56 -10.62 -2.31
N PHE A 108 -3.70 -9.90 -1.19
CA PHE A 108 -2.69 -9.87 -0.13
C PHE A 108 -3.31 -9.57 1.25
N CYS A 109 -2.53 -9.86 2.29
CA CYS A 109 -2.86 -9.62 3.69
C CYS A 109 -1.66 -8.99 4.40
N LEU A 110 -1.85 -7.81 4.98
CA LEU A 110 -0.88 -7.11 5.83
C LEU A 110 -1.20 -7.40 7.29
N LYS A 111 -0.19 -7.86 8.04
CA LYS A 111 -0.26 -8.14 9.47
C LYS A 111 0.54 -7.08 10.23
N GLU A 112 -0.16 -6.31 11.04
CA GLU A 112 0.41 -5.29 11.91
C GLU A 112 0.42 -5.80 13.36
N PRO A 113 1.57 -5.84 14.04
CA PRO A 113 1.64 -6.14 15.47
C PRO A 113 0.88 -5.09 16.29
N ASN A 114 -0.04 -5.52 17.16
CA ASN A 114 -0.88 -4.62 17.96
C ASN A 114 -0.68 -4.79 19.49
N SER A 115 0.25 -5.66 19.89
CA SER A 115 0.46 -6.06 21.27
C SER A 115 1.95 -6.27 21.54
N CYS A 116 2.37 -5.97 22.77
CA CYS A 116 3.73 -6.24 23.27
C CYS A 116 4.06 -7.75 23.31
N LEU A 117 3.05 -8.62 23.23
CA LEU A 117 3.21 -10.08 23.16
C LEU A 117 3.65 -10.57 21.77
N ALA A 118 3.62 -9.72 20.75
CA ALA A 118 4.07 -10.09 19.42
C ALA A 118 5.58 -10.38 19.43
N ARG A 119 5.97 -11.55 18.92
CA ARG A 119 7.38 -11.98 18.83
C ARG A 119 8.24 -11.05 17.98
N THR A 120 7.61 -10.30 17.08
CA THR A 120 8.25 -9.31 16.23
C THR A 120 7.36 -8.08 16.12
N ARG A 121 7.99 -6.90 16.04
CA ARG A 121 7.33 -5.63 15.70
C ARG A 121 7.27 -5.37 14.20
N ALA A 122 7.78 -6.28 13.38
CA ALA A 122 7.76 -6.15 11.93
C ALA A 122 6.34 -6.25 11.37
N ILE A 123 5.98 -5.32 10.50
CA ILE A 123 4.78 -5.41 9.67
C ILE A 123 5.10 -6.30 8.48
N ARG A 124 4.33 -7.38 8.32
CA ARG A 124 4.58 -8.41 7.30
C ARG A 124 3.39 -8.56 6.39
N ILE A 125 3.67 -8.81 5.11
CA ILE A 125 2.67 -8.96 4.06
C ILE A 125 2.80 -10.34 3.45
N SER A 126 1.67 -11.04 3.32
CA SER A 126 1.56 -12.32 2.62
C SER A 126 0.61 -12.17 1.43
N THR A 127 0.98 -12.74 0.30
CA THR A 127 0.22 -12.78 -0.96
C THR A 127 -0.37 -14.16 -1.18
N LYS A 128 -1.29 -14.29 -2.13
CA LYS A 128 -1.89 -15.59 -2.50
C LYS A 128 -0.89 -16.55 -3.17
N ALA A 129 0.17 -16.02 -3.79
CA ALA A 129 1.09 -16.80 -4.62
C ALA A 129 1.93 -17.82 -3.83
N THR A 130 2.06 -17.62 -2.52
CA THR A 130 3.06 -18.31 -1.69
C THR A 130 2.39 -19.12 -0.59
N LYS A 131 2.45 -20.45 -0.73
CA LYS A 131 1.87 -21.40 0.24
C LYS A 131 2.84 -21.80 1.37
N ASN A 132 4.15 -21.58 1.17
CA ASN A 132 5.21 -22.16 2.01
C ASN A 132 6.07 -21.14 2.78
N LYS A 133 5.72 -19.84 2.74
CA LYS A 133 6.42 -18.78 3.50
C LYS A 133 5.45 -18.11 4.46
N ASP A 134 5.93 -17.75 5.65
CA ASP A 134 5.14 -17.01 6.65
C ASP A 134 4.78 -15.59 6.19
N TRP A 135 5.60 -15.03 5.29
CA TRP A 135 5.49 -13.69 4.72
C TRP A 135 6.29 -13.58 3.41
N ASP A 136 5.89 -12.66 2.53
CA ASP A 136 6.53 -12.38 1.24
C ASP A 136 7.24 -11.04 1.24
N PHE A 137 6.67 -10.06 1.94
CA PHE A 137 7.25 -8.73 2.11
C PHE A 137 7.23 -8.29 3.56
N GLU A 138 8.17 -7.41 3.90
CA GLU A 138 8.29 -6.78 5.21
C GLU A 138 8.45 -5.27 5.03
N ILE A 139 7.84 -4.51 5.95
CA ILE A 139 8.06 -3.06 6.02
C ILE A 139 9.23 -2.81 6.97
N LYS A 140 10.23 -2.09 6.48
CA LYS A 140 11.36 -1.61 7.27
C LYS A 140 11.34 -0.10 7.39
N GLY A 141 11.83 0.44 8.51
CA GLY A 141 11.82 1.88 8.78
C GLY A 141 10.51 2.37 9.43
N ASN A 142 10.26 3.68 9.35
CA ASN A 142 9.15 4.36 10.01
C ASN A 142 8.26 5.11 9.00
N PHE A 143 7.03 4.63 8.80
CA PHE A 143 6.09 5.26 7.88
C PHE A 143 5.58 6.66 8.32
N PRO A 144 5.30 6.95 9.60
CA PRO A 144 5.00 8.31 10.07
C PRO A 144 5.95 9.38 9.51
N ASP A 145 7.26 9.15 9.65
CA ASP A 145 8.33 10.04 9.16
C ASP A 145 8.55 9.94 7.64
N LYS A 146 7.79 9.08 6.97
CA LYS A 146 7.91 8.73 5.54
C LYS A 146 9.34 8.27 5.21
N ASP A 147 9.97 7.56 6.13
CA ASP A 147 11.30 6.97 5.96
C ASP A 147 11.20 5.46 6.15
N CYS A 148 10.65 4.78 5.14
CA CYS A 148 10.44 3.35 5.19
C CYS A 148 10.54 2.73 3.80
N CYS A 149 10.73 1.41 3.74
CA CYS A 149 10.76 0.66 2.51
C CYS A 149 9.99 -0.66 2.61
N ILE A 150 9.52 -1.12 1.45
CA ILE A 150 8.94 -2.44 1.28
C ILE A 150 10.06 -3.34 0.75
N VAL A 151 10.42 -4.37 1.49
CA VAL A 151 11.42 -5.36 1.07
C VAL A 151 10.78 -6.71 0.87
N ASP A 152 11.27 -7.48 -0.08
CA ASP A 152 10.85 -8.87 -0.26
C ASP A 152 11.55 -9.82 0.73
N SER A 153 11.16 -11.10 0.70
CA SER A 153 11.74 -12.14 1.54
C SER A 153 13.23 -12.43 1.30
N GLU A 154 13.81 -11.94 0.19
CA GLU A 154 15.24 -12.04 -0.12
C GLU A 154 16.00 -10.78 0.33
N GLY A 155 15.30 -9.79 0.89
CA GLY A 155 15.87 -8.52 1.33
C GLY A 155 16.01 -7.49 0.21
N LYS A 156 15.51 -7.76 -1.00
CA LYS A 156 15.51 -6.80 -2.10
C LYS A 156 14.47 -5.71 -1.83
N THR A 157 14.87 -4.46 -2.04
CA THR A 157 13.95 -3.33 -1.90
C THR A 157 13.02 -3.24 -3.12
N MET A 158 11.73 -3.29 -2.87
CA MET A 158 10.66 -3.24 -3.86
C MET A 158 10.16 -1.81 -4.07
N ALA A 159 10.09 -1.04 -2.99
CA ALA A 159 9.80 0.38 -3.02
C ALA A 159 10.42 1.11 -1.82
N GLN A 160 10.89 2.34 -2.04
CA GLN A 160 11.37 3.26 -1.01
C GLN A 160 10.39 4.42 -0.88
N ILE A 161 9.96 4.72 0.33
CA ILE A 161 9.14 5.87 0.69
C ILE A 161 10.08 6.90 1.34
N GLY A 162 9.95 8.17 0.94
CA GLY A 162 10.87 9.22 1.37
C GLY A 162 10.28 10.63 1.30
N VAL A 163 10.90 11.55 2.03
CA VAL A 163 10.76 13.01 1.83
C VAL A 163 12.03 13.53 1.18
N LYS A 164 11.99 13.83 -0.13
CA LYS A 164 13.10 14.53 -0.80
C LYS A 164 12.99 16.02 -0.48
N LYS A 165 13.71 16.50 0.52
CA LYS A 165 13.69 17.92 0.95
C LYS A 165 13.93 18.90 -0.20
N GLU A 166 14.78 18.53 -1.17
CA GLU A 166 15.11 19.35 -2.35
C GLU A 166 13.97 19.46 -3.37
N MET A 167 12.98 18.55 -3.30
CA MET A 167 11.87 18.43 -4.26
C MET A 167 10.52 18.86 -3.64
N MET A 168 10.49 19.23 -2.35
CA MET A 168 9.25 19.56 -1.65
C MET A 168 8.91 21.04 -1.80
N ALA A 169 7.86 21.32 -2.58
CA ALA A 169 7.16 22.61 -2.52
C ALA A 169 6.16 22.69 -1.34
N SER A 170 5.86 21.56 -0.68
CA SER A 170 4.83 21.46 0.36
C SER A 170 5.12 20.28 1.30
N GLU A 171 4.83 20.46 2.59
CA GLU A 171 4.93 19.41 3.61
C GLU A 171 3.96 18.25 3.37
N ASP A 172 2.92 18.43 2.56
CA ASP A 172 1.89 17.42 2.28
C ASP A 172 2.30 16.38 1.22
N LEU A 173 3.51 16.50 0.69
CA LEU A 173 4.04 15.64 -0.36
C LEU A 173 5.07 14.66 0.20
N TYR A 174 5.08 13.44 -0.31
CA TYR A 174 6.19 12.52 -0.19
C TYR A 174 6.33 11.71 -1.49
N HIS A 175 7.49 11.10 -1.70
CA HIS A 175 7.77 10.34 -2.91
C HIS A 175 7.90 8.85 -2.62
N VAL A 176 7.58 8.07 -3.64
CA VAL A 176 7.68 6.61 -3.64
C VAL A 176 8.51 6.23 -4.85
N VAL A 177 9.69 5.67 -4.61
CA VAL A 177 10.55 5.12 -5.67
C VAL A 177 10.28 3.63 -5.78
N VAL A 178 9.75 3.20 -6.91
CA VAL A 178 9.38 1.80 -7.15
C VAL A 178 10.44 1.13 -8.02
N THR A 179 10.98 0.02 -7.54
CA THR A 179 12.00 -0.77 -8.25
C THR A 179 11.43 -1.33 -9.57
N PRO A 180 12.23 -1.41 -10.66
CA PRO A 180 11.79 -2.02 -11.91
C PRO A 180 11.18 -3.41 -11.73
N GLY A 181 10.10 -3.69 -12.45
CA GLY A 181 9.34 -4.93 -12.39
C GLY A 181 8.38 -5.04 -11.21
N THR A 182 8.48 -4.18 -10.20
CA THR A 182 7.54 -4.16 -9.07
C THR A 182 6.17 -3.63 -9.50
N ASP A 183 5.11 -4.28 -9.04
CA ASP A 183 3.73 -3.86 -9.24
C ASP A 183 3.43 -2.57 -8.45
N GLN A 184 3.23 -1.46 -9.16
CA GLN A 184 2.98 -0.16 -8.55
C GLN A 184 1.65 -0.10 -7.80
N ALA A 185 0.59 -0.78 -8.29
CA ALA A 185 -0.71 -0.79 -7.62
C ALA A 185 -0.64 -1.55 -6.29
N PHE A 186 0.15 -2.64 -6.21
CA PHE A 186 0.46 -3.30 -4.95
C PHE A 186 1.18 -2.38 -3.97
N VAL A 187 2.23 -1.69 -4.42
CA VAL A 187 3.00 -0.75 -3.58
C VAL A 187 2.09 0.35 -3.02
N ILE A 188 1.28 0.98 -3.88
CA ILE A 188 0.34 2.00 -3.42
C ILE A 188 -0.73 1.40 -2.49
N GLY A 189 -1.21 0.18 -2.76
CA GLY A 189 -2.16 -0.50 -1.87
C GLY A 189 -1.60 -0.77 -0.46
N VAL A 190 -0.30 -1.11 -0.35
CA VAL A 190 0.37 -1.21 0.95
C VAL A 190 0.45 0.16 1.63
N ILE A 191 0.81 1.20 0.89
CA ILE A 191 0.87 2.59 1.39
C ILE A 191 -0.51 3.06 1.87
N THR A 192 -1.59 2.71 1.17
CA THR A 192 -2.97 2.99 1.58
C THR A 192 -3.26 2.45 2.98
N ILE A 193 -2.89 1.20 3.26
CA ILE A 193 -3.08 0.61 4.58
C ILE A 193 -2.19 1.30 5.63
N LEU A 194 -0.94 1.61 5.31
CA LEU A 194 -0.03 2.30 6.23
C LEU A 194 -0.51 3.73 6.55
N ASP A 195 -1.05 4.45 5.56
CA ASP A 195 -1.68 5.76 5.77
C ASP A 195 -2.94 5.66 6.64
N TYR A 196 -3.71 4.58 6.57
CA TYR A 196 -4.83 4.41 7.49
C TYR A 196 -4.36 4.15 8.92
N ILE A 197 -3.33 3.32 9.09
CA ILE A 197 -2.84 2.95 10.42
C ILE A 197 -2.16 4.16 11.09
N TYR A 198 -1.28 4.85 10.35
CA TYR A 198 -0.34 5.84 10.90
C TYR A 198 -0.49 7.25 10.31
N GLY A 199 -1.17 7.37 9.17
CA GLY A 199 -1.46 8.65 8.55
C GLY A 199 -2.80 9.21 9.01
N GLU A 200 -3.11 10.40 8.50
CA GLU A 200 -4.35 11.12 8.80
C GLU A 200 -5.28 11.17 7.59
N SER A 201 -4.80 10.80 6.40
CA SER A 201 -5.52 11.08 5.16
C SER A 201 -6.73 10.18 4.96
N THR A 202 -6.62 8.90 5.34
CA THR A 202 -7.64 7.87 5.03
C THR A 202 -8.49 7.42 6.21
N ARG A 203 -8.14 7.83 7.43
CA ARG A 203 -8.71 7.31 8.67
C ARG A 203 -9.81 8.19 9.29
N CYS A 204 -10.75 7.49 9.91
CA CYS A 204 -11.81 7.89 10.84
C CYS A 204 -11.80 6.86 12.02
#